data_AF-A0A9Q0KW61-F1
#
_entry.id   AF-A0A9Q0KW61-F1
#
_cell.length_a   1.000
_cell.length_b   1.000
_cell.length_c   1.000
_cell.angle_alpha   90.00
_cell.angle_beta   90.00
_cell.angle_gamma   90.00
#
_symmetry.space_group_name_H-M   'P 1'
#
loop_
_entity.id
_entity.type
_entity.pdbx_description
1 polymer ?
#
loop_
_entity_poly.entity_id
_entity_poly.type
_entity_poly.pdbx_seq_one_letter_code
_entity_poly.pdbx_strand_id
1 'polypeptide(L)'
;MTSTCSLDVEFADKINTLLKIPSPHEAQDYFDKLIKTRQCCGIRIKHDGEYGKGVYTETEFAEGDLVLKDQMLVGAQHSSNKVDCLVCSYCFRFIGSIEHQIGRKLYLQDLGLSASKECVEMYQHTSNGCCPDDSLDGEENSLMIDHESSGPCTSSDQNYKIPLPKEVITSLMNGDLVLPHSDQFPLPSVVPCPGGCGEANYCSKSCADADWELFHSLLCTEERSGTSCREALIKFIQHANETNDIFLPAAKAISFTILNYKKLKAARLENQESYSSLNSSEDYGFSLLLEAWKPLSMGYKKKWWDCIALPDDVGSHDESSFRLQIRELAFMSLQLLKEAIFEKECAPLFSLEIYGHIIGMFELNNLDLVVASPVEDYFLYIDDLPDPEKQKAEKITQPFLDALGDDYYVCCQGTAFFPIQSCMNHSCCPNAKAFKREEDRDGQATIIALRPISRGEEITISYIDEDLPFEERQVLLADYGFRCRCPNLTINSALRSSAIILSHKHIAGRSVEHKAMILKVPPLKFCCGRRKIYKLFISHLQLVPNQRMSKYE
;
A
#
# COMPACT_ATOMS: atom_id res chain seq x y z
N MET A 1 -19.05 0.23 27.52
CA MET A 1 -17.78 0.44 28.23
C MET A 1 -16.69 0.34 27.18
N THR A 2 -15.81 1.34 27.09
CA THR A 2 -14.70 1.32 26.14
C THR A 2 -13.72 0.22 26.54
N SER A 3 -13.30 -0.63 25.59
CA SER A 3 -12.23 -1.58 25.86
C SER A 3 -10.95 -0.82 26.23
N THR A 4 -10.45 -1.03 27.45
CA THR A 4 -9.22 -0.39 27.96
C THR A 4 -8.09 -1.41 27.92
N CYS A 5 -6.98 -1.06 27.25
CA CYS A 5 -5.78 -1.88 27.28
C CYS A 5 -5.09 -1.70 28.63
N SER A 6 -4.89 -2.78 29.39
CA SER A 6 -4.19 -2.71 30.69
C SER A 6 -2.76 -2.17 30.56
N LEU A 7 -2.10 -2.45 29.43
CA LEU A 7 -0.74 -1.99 29.15
C LEU A 7 -0.65 -0.48 28.96
N ASP A 8 -1.73 0.18 28.52
CA ASP A 8 -1.75 1.65 28.38
C ASP A 8 -1.60 2.31 29.76
N VAL A 9 -2.20 1.71 30.79
CA VAL A 9 -2.14 2.20 32.17
C VAL A 9 -0.82 1.79 32.83
N GLU A 10 -0.41 0.53 32.68
CA GLU A 10 0.79 -0.02 33.30
C GLU A 10 2.08 0.67 32.81
N PHE A 11 2.15 1.01 31.53
CA PHE A 11 3.36 1.55 30.90
C PHE A 11 3.22 3.01 30.44
N ALA A 12 2.29 3.77 31.02
CA ALA A 12 1.96 5.14 30.58
C ALA A 12 3.20 6.04 30.37
N ASP A 13 4.14 6.08 31.32
CA ASP A 13 5.35 6.92 31.22
C ASP A 13 6.29 6.47 30.08
N LYS A 14 6.44 5.16 29.90
CA LYS A 14 7.26 4.58 28.83
C LYS A 14 6.63 4.82 27.46
N ILE A 15 5.30 4.67 27.35
CA ILE A 15 4.54 4.94 26.13
C ILE A 15 4.66 6.42 25.76
N ASN A 16 4.49 7.33 26.72
CA ASN A 16 4.67 8.76 26.51
C ASN A 16 6.08 9.10 26.00
N THR A 17 7.11 8.41 26.51
CA THR A 17 8.49 8.59 26.04
C THR A 17 8.70 8.08 24.61
N LEU A 18 8.16 6.91 24.26
CA LEU A 18 8.22 6.34 22.90
C LEU A 18 7.45 7.19 21.87
N LEU A 19 6.36 7.83 22.28
CA LEU A 19 5.52 8.67 21.43
C LEU A 19 5.98 10.13 21.36
N LYS A 20 6.93 10.54 22.22
CA LYS A 20 7.49 11.89 22.20
C LYS A 20 8.06 12.20 20.81
N ILE A 21 7.70 13.38 20.30
CA ILE A 21 8.22 13.89 19.03
C ILE A 21 9.74 14.14 19.21
N PRO A 22 10.61 13.56 18.35
CA PRO A 22 12.04 13.82 18.40
C PRO A 22 12.35 15.31 18.26
N SER A 23 13.36 15.80 18.97
CA SER A 23 13.80 17.18 18.79
C SER A 23 14.34 17.41 17.37
N PRO A 24 14.30 18.65 16.84
CA PRO A 24 14.83 18.95 15.51
C PRO A 24 16.29 18.50 15.31
N HIS A 25 17.12 18.59 16.36
CA HIS A 25 18.50 18.10 16.34
C HIS A 25 18.59 16.57 16.21
N GLU A 26 17.83 15.83 17.02
CA GLU A 26 17.82 14.36 16.95
C GLU A 26 17.29 13.83 15.62
N ALA A 27 16.30 14.51 15.05
CA ALA A 27 15.78 14.22 13.72
C ALA A 27 16.83 14.51 12.63
N GLN A 28 17.51 15.65 12.70
CA GLN A 28 18.57 16.01 11.76
C GLN A 28 19.70 14.97 11.79
N ASP A 29 20.21 14.60 12.97
CA ASP A 29 21.27 13.61 13.12
C ASP A 29 20.87 12.25 12.52
N TYR A 30 19.62 11.84 12.73
CA TYR A 30 19.09 10.61 12.17
C TYR A 30 19.07 10.64 10.64
N PHE A 31 18.51 11.70 10.05
CA PHE A 31 18.39 11.80 8.61
C PHE A 31 19.74 12.00 7.91
N ASP A 32 20.66 12.77 8.49
CA ASP A 32 22.02 12.92 7.95
C ASP A 32 22.74 11.56 7.93
N LYS A 33 22.63 10.77 9.00
CA LYS A 33 23.16 9.41 9.05
C LYS A 33 22.49 8.50 8.04
N LEU A 34 21.16 8.57 7.91
CA LEU A 34 20.38 7.73 7.00
C LEU A 34 20.75 8.01 5.54
N ILE A 35 20.75 9.29 5.14
CA ILE A 35 21.11 9.77 3.80
C ILE A 35 22.53 9.31 3.45
N LYS A 36 23.49 9.48 4.36
CA LYS A 36 24.87 9.02 4.17
C LYS A 36 24.95 7.50 4.01
N THR A 37 24.23 6.74 4.84
CA THR A 37 24.27 5.27 4.82
C THR A 37 23.63 4.72 3.54
N ARG A 38 22.55 5.34 3.07
CA ARG A 38 21.83 4.95 1.85
C ARG A 38 22.38 5.57 0.57
N GLN A 39 23.40 6.43 0.68
CA GLN A 39 24.03 7.11 -0.46
C GLN A 39 23.04 7.96 -1.27
N CYS A 40 22.04 8.56 -0.62
CA CYS A 40 21.07 9.46 -1.25
C CYS A 40 21.70 10.86 -1.44
N CYS A 41 22.64 10.98 -2.38
CA CYS A 41 23.40 12.21 -2.60
C CYS A 41 22.52 13.39 -3.06
N GLY A 42 22.95 14.62 -2.75
CA GLY A 42 22.34 15.83 -3.29
C GLY A 42 21.08 16.33 -2.57
N ILE A 43 20.67 15.70 -1.46
CA ILE A 43 19.52 16.13 -0.65
C ILE A 43 19.86 16.26 0.83
N ARG A 44 19.04 17.03 1.55
CA ARG A 44 19.07 17.19 3.01
C ARG A 44 17.64 17.34 3.53
N ILE A 45 17.32 16.71 4.65
CA ILE A 45 16.06 16.96 5.36
C ILE A 45 16.26 18.13 6.30
N LYS A 46 15.34 19.09 6.31
CA LYS A 46 15.31 20.23 7.24
C LYS A 46 13.98 20.24 7.98
N HIS A 47 13.99 20.78 9.20
CA HIS A 47 12.75 21.07 9.92
C HIS A 47 12.42 22.56 9.75
N ASP A 48 11.29 22.84 9.12
CA ASP A 48 10.66 24.15 9.04
C ASP A 48 9.60 24.27 10.15
N GLY A 49 9.60 25.40 10.87
CA GLY A 49 8.62 25.67 11.92
C GLY A 49 7.19 25.78 11.41
N GLU A 50 6.97 26.11 10.13
CA GLU A 50 5.64 26.26 9.54
C GLU A 50 5.10 24.98 8.90
N TYR A 51 5.97 24.13 8.36
CA TYR A 51 5.59 22.99 7.51
C TYR A 51 6.07 21.62 8.03
N GLY A 52 6.76 21.58 9.17
CA GLY A 52 7.32 20.34 9.71
C GLY A 52 8.61 19.96 9.00
N LYS A 53 8.74 18.72 8.53
CA LYS A 53 9.95 18.28 7.80
C LYS A 53 9.80 18.62 6.31
N GLY A 54 10.90 18.98 5.65
CA GLY A 54 10.97 19.17 4.20
C GLY A 54 12.27 18.58 3.64
N VAL A 55 12.23 18.10 2.40
CA VAL A 55 13.42 17.64 1.67
C VAL A 55 13.93 18.79 0.80
N TYR A 56 15.21 19.12 0.92
CA TYR A 56 15.84 20.24 0.21
C TYR A 56 17.03 19.73 -0.59
N THR A 57 17.29 20.35 -1.72
CA THR A 57 18.45 20.03 -2.54
C THR A 57 19.73 20.65 -1.97
N GLU A 58 20.84 19.92 -2.05
CA GLU A 58 22.20 20.39 -1.82
C GLU A 58 22.99 20.56 -3.13
N THR A 59 22.43 20.04 -4.24
CA THR A 59 22.94 20.13 -5.61
C THR A 59 21.85 20.63 -6.55
N GLU A 60 22.17 20.84 -7.82
CA GLU A 60 21.18 21.09 -8.86
C GLU A 60 20.74 19.77 -9.48
N PHE A 61 19.48 19.69 -9.90
CA PHE A 61 18.92 18.57 -10.68
C PHE A 61 18.34 19.11 -11.98
N ALA A 62 18.58 18.43 -13.09
CA ALA A 62 17.91 18.66 -14.36
C ALA A 62 16.54 17.97 -14.38
N GLU A 63 15.68 18.34 -15.34
CA GLU A 63 14.44 17.63 -15.60
C GLU A 63 14.71 16.15 -15.96
N GLY A 64 13.96 15.23 -15.36
CA GLY A 64 14.11 13.79 -15.55
C GLY A 64 15.18 13.14 -14.66
N ASP A 65 16.00 13.92 -13.96
CA ASP A 65 17.03 13.36 -13.07
C ASP A 65 16.42 12.55 -11.93
N LEU A 66 17.11 11.46 -11.55
CA LEU A 66 16.81 10.70 -10.34
C LEU A 66 17.19 11.53 -9.11
N VAL A 67 16.20 12.00 -8.38
CA VAL A 67 16.37 12.79 -7.15
C VAL A 67 16.59 11.89 -5.94
N LEU A 68 15.82 10.80 -5.84
CA LEU A 68 15.85 9.92 -4.68
C LEU A 68 15.40 8.51 -5.06
N LYS A 69 16.13 7.50 -4.56
CA LYS A 69 15.65 6.13 -4.45
C LYS A 69 15.59 5.75 -2.98
N ASP A 70 14.39 5.79 -2.39
CA ASP A 70 14.20 5.57 -0.96
C ASP A 70 13.80 4.13 -0.67
N GLN A 71 14.59 3.49 0.19
CA GLN A 71 14.29 2.15 0.65
C GLN A 71 13.22 2.17 1.74
N MET A 72 12.18 1.37 1.58
CA MET A 72 11.17 1.20 2.62
C MET A 72 11.79 0.75 3.95
N LEU A 73 11.31 1.30 5.05
CA LEU A 73 11.63 0.80 6.38
C LEU A 73 10.76 -0.42 6.72
N VAL A 74 9.48 -0.35 6.37
CA VAL A 74 8.49 -1.43 6.55
C VAL A 74 7.55 -1.40 5.36
N GLY A 75 7.22 -2.58 4.81
CA GLY A 75 6.26 -2.71 3.72
C GLY A 75 5.59 -4.08 3.70
N ALA A 76 4.38 -4.12 3.14
CA ALA A 76 3.61 -5.34 2.92
C ALA A 76 2.81 -5.24 1.61
N GLN A 77 2.77 -6.33 0.86
CA GLN A 77 1.91 -6.49 -0.31
C GLN A 77 0.47 -6.70 0.18
N HIS A 78 -0.49 -6.09 -0.49
CA HIS A 78 -1.91 -6.31 -0.20
C HIS A 78 -2.27 -7.78 -0.40
N SER A 79 -3.08 -8.33 0.50
CA SER A 79 -3.39 -9.76 0.51
C SER A 79 -4.20 -10.20 -0.70
N SER A 80 -5.11 -9.35 -1.20
CA SER A 80 -5.83 -9.55 -2.46
C SER A 80 -4.88 -9.63 -3.66
N ASN A 81 -3.84 -8.79 -3.69
CA ASN A 81 -2.87 -8.71 -4.78
C ASN A 81 -1.90 -9.91 -4.82
N LYS A 82 -1.71 -10.65 -3.71
CA LYS A 82 -0.88 -11.87 -3.68
C LYS A 82 -1.37 -12.99 -4.59
N VAL A 83 -2.64 -12.98 -4.94
CA VAL A 83 -3.22 -13.94 -5.90
C VAL A 83 -2.71 -13.65 -7.31
N ASP A 84 -2.66 -12.38 -7.67
CA ASP A 84 -2.29 -11.92 -9.00
C ASP A 84 -0.79 -11.77 -9.22
N CYS A 85 -0.03 -11.43 -8.16
CA CYS A 85 1.39 -11.11 -8.28
C CYS A 85 2.21 -11.94 -7.30
N LEU A 86 3.09 -12.81 -7.82
CA LEU A 86 4.10 -13.49 -7.02
C LEU A 86 5.38 -12.65 -6.98
N VAL A 87 5.64 -12.05 -5.82
CA VAL A 87 6.79 -11.15 -5.62
C VAL A 87 7.63 -11.56 -4.41
N CYS A 88 8.84 -11.02 -4.34
CA CYS A 88 9.69 -11.13 -3.17
C CYS A 88 9.02 -10.44 -1.96
N SER A 89 8.88 -11.14 -0.84
CA SER A 89 8.24 -10.64 0.39
C SER A 89 9.04 -9.55 1.13
N TYR A 90 10.27 -9.28 0.68
CA TYR A 90 11.16 -8.25 1.22
C TYR A 90 11.28 -7.02 0.31
N CYS A 91 11.65 -7.21 -0.96
CA CYS A 91 11.89 -6.12 -1.90
C CYS A 91 10.80 -5.94 -2.95
N PHE A 92 9.78 -6.81 -2.99
CA PHE A 92 8.60 -6.70 -3.87
C PHE A 92 8.87 -6.81 -5.37
N ARG A 93 10.10 -7.16 -5.76
CA ARG A 93 10.42 -7.55 -7.13
C ARG A 93 9.69 -8.85 -7.50
N PHE A 94 9.13 -8.92 -8.71
CA PHE A 94 8.55 -10.14 -9.27
C PHE A 94 9.58 -11.28 -9.33
N ILE A 95 9.15 -12.51 -9.04
CA ILE A 95 9.99 -13.72 -8.96
C ILE A 95 9.31 -14.92 -9.66
N GLY A 96 10.09 -15.87 -10.16
CA GLY A 96 9.57 -16.91 -11.06
C GLY A 96 9.38 -16.37 -12.48
N SER A 97 9.43 -17.25 -13.49
CA SER A 97 9.36 -16.84 -14.89
C SER A 97 8.00 -16.22 -15.27
N ILE A 98 7.92 -15.63 -16.47
CA ILE A 98 6.65 -15.13 -17.03
C ILE A 98 5.58 -16.22 -17.03
N GLU A 99 5.95 -17.43 -17.42
CA GLU A 99 5.06 -18.60 -17.41
C GLU A 99 4.58 -18.93 -16.01
N HIS A 100 5.49 -18.89 -15.02
CA HIS A 100 5.13 -19.16 -13.64
C HIS A 100 4.15 -18.11 -13.09
N GLN A 101 4.32 -16.83 -13.43
CA GLN A 101 3.37 -15.76 -13.07
C GLN A 101 1.98 -16.01 -13.67
N ILE A 102 1.92 -16.22 -15.00
CA ILE A 102 0.67 -16.47 -15.72
C ILE A 102 -0.02 -17.73 -15.18
N GLY A 103 0.71 -18.84 -15.10
CA GLY A 103 0.19 -20.13 -14.66
C GLY A 103 -0.34 -20.07 -13.22
N ARG A 104 0.41 -19.47 -12.30
CA ARG A 104 -0.02 -19.33 -10.90
C ARG A 104 -1.27 -18.47 -10.79
N LYS A 105 -1.34 -17.35 -11.51
CA LYS A 105 -2.51 -16.46 -11.51
C LYS A 105 -3.76 -17.20 -11.99
N LEU A 106 -3.69 -17.83 -13.15
CA LEU A 106 -4.82 -18.60 -13.71
C LEU A 106 -5.24 -19.75 -12.79
N TYR A 107 -4.29 -20.48 -12.22
CA TYR A 107 -4.56 -21.56 -11.27
C TYR A 107 -5.35 -21.08 -10.03
N LEU A 108 -4.97 -19.95 -9.44
CA LEU A 108 -5.65 -19.42 -8.26
C LEU A 108 -7.00 -18.78 -8.60
N GLN A 109 -7.14 -18.17 -9.77
CA GLN A 109 -8.42 -17.66 -10.27
C GLN A 109 -9.43 -18.80 -10.45
N ASP A 110 -8.99 -19.95 -10.99
CA ASP A 110 -9.82 -21.16 -11.15
C ASP A 110 -10.29 -21.75 -9.80
N LEU A 111 -9.51 -21.56 -8.73
CA LEU A 111 -9.91 -21.94 -7.37
C LEU A 111 -10.88 -20.95 -6.72
N GLY A 112 -11.30 -19.90 -7.43
CA GLY A 112 -12.21 -18.86 -6.93
C GLY A 112 -11.55 -17.87 -5.98
N LEU A 113 -10.20 -17.78 -5.98
CA LEU A 113 -9.45 -16.88 -5.11
C LEU A 113 -9.17 -15.51 -5.74
N SER A 114 -9.69 -15.23 -6.94
CA SER A 114 -9.50 -13.93 -7.61
C SER A 114 -9.88 -12.76 -6.71
N ALA A 115 -9.04 -11.72 -6.67
CA ALA A 115 -9.44 -10.43 -6.12
C ALA A 115 -10.75 -10.02 -6.82
N SER A 116 -11.78 -9.71 -6.05
CA SER A 116 -13.04 -9.22 -6.61
C SER A 116 -12.76 -7.99 -7.47
N LYS A 117 -13.46 -7.91 -8.61
CA LYS A 117 -13.42 -6.84 -9.64
C LYS A 117 -13.53 -5.38 -9.14
N GLU A 118 -13.65 -5.15 -7.83
CA GLU A 118 -13.87 -3.83 -7.24
C GLU A 118 -12.63 -2.92 -7.23
N CYS A 119 -11.40 -3.43 -7.44
CA CYS A 119 -10.21 -2.57 -7.49
C CYS A 119 -9.94 -1.93 -8.86
N VAL A 120 -10.52 -2.44 -9.95
CA VAL A 120 -10.22 -1.98 -11.32
C VAL A 120 -11.16 -0.85 -11.76
N GLU A 121 -12.38 -0.77 -11.20
CA GLU A 121 -13.40 0.22 -11.59
C GLU A 121 -13.07 1.66 -11.17
N MET A 122 -12.07 1.88 -10.30
CA MET A 122 -11.65 3.23 -9.90
C MET A 122 -10.85 3.97 -10.99
N TYR A 123 -10.33 3.27 -12.00
CA TYR A 123 -9.49 3.85 -13.06
C TYR A 123 -10.23 4.12 -14.39
N GLN A 124 -11.53 3.85 -14.47
CA GLN A 124 -12.32 3.99 -15.70
C GLN A 124 -13.44 5.05 -15.64
N HIS A 125 -13.69 5.68 -14.49
CA HIS A 125 -14.74 6.71 -14.35
C HIS A 125 -14.20 8.13 -14.13
N THR A 126 -13.36 8.62 -15.05
CA THR A 126 -13.12 10.07 -15.20
C THR A 126 -13.08 10.48 -16.68
N SER A 127 -14.00 9.95 -17.49
CA SER A 127 -14.29 10.55 -18.80
C SER A 127 -15.71 10.22 -19.24
N ASN A 128 -16.69 10.92 -18.66
CA ASN A 128 -17.94 11.22 -19.34
C ASN A 128 -18.57 12.43 -18.66
N GLY A 129 -18.15 13.62 -19.09
CA GLY A 129 -18.88 14.85 -18.83
C GLY A 129 -20.17 14.81 -19.64
N CYS A 130 -21.29 14.59 -18.96
CA CYS A 130 -22.61 14.98 -19.46
C CYS A 130 -23.24 15.88 -18.40
N CYS A 131 -23.40 17.14 -18.76
CA CYS A 131 -24.11 18.16 -18.00
C CYS A 131 -25.56 17.70 -17.74
N PRO A 132 -26.13 17.89 -16.53
CA PRO A 132 -27.57 17.84 -16.37
C PRO A 132 -28.16 19.20 -16.74
N ASP A 133 -29.00 19.23 -17.77
CA ASP A 133 -29.92 20.32 -18.03
C ASP A 133 -31.21 20.08 -17.23
N ASP A 134 -31.68 21.13 -16.58
CA ASP A 134 -32.87 21.18 -15.73
C ASP A 134 -34.14 21.00 -16.58
N SER A 135 -35.11 20.18 -16.11
CA SER A 135 -36.51 20.61 -15.93
C SER A 135 -37.43 19.50 -15.41
N LEU A 136 -38.39 19.96 -14.62
CA LEU A 136 -39.35 19.23 -13.78
C LEU A 136 -40.60 18.74 -14.52
N ASP A 137 -41.35 17.91 -13.78
CA ASP A 137 -42.79 17.64 -13.82
C ASP A 137 -43.34 16.49 -14.69
N GLY A 138 -44.19 15.67 -14.05
CA GLY A 138 -45.41 15.19 -14.68
C GLY A 138 -45.79 13.72 -14.47
N GLU A 139 -46.80 13.52 -13.64
CA GLU A 139 -47.51 12.29 -13.29
C GLU A 139 -48.09 11.44 -14.46
N GLU A 140 -48.24 10.15 -14.15
CA GLU A 140 -49.30 9.19 -14.52
C GLU A 140 -49.53 8.61 -15.94
N ASN A 141 -49.77 7.29 -15.88
CA ASN A 141 -50.69 6.45 -16.65
C ASN A 141 -50.22 5.68 -17.89
N SER A 142 -50.16 4.35 -17.68
CA SER A 142 -50.84 3.28 -18.44
C SER A 142 -51.16 3.53 -19.91
N LEU A 143 -50.59 2.70 -20.80
CA LEU A 143 -51.33 1.94 -21.83
C LEU A 143 -50.40 0.98 -22.58
N MET A 144 -50.82 -0.28 -22.60
CA MET A 144 -50.25 -1.38 -23.39
C MET A 144 -50.45 -1.12 -24.88
N ILE A 145 -49.39 -1.20 -25.69
CA ILE A 145 -49.50 -1.59 -27.11
C ILE A 145 -48.32 -2.50 -27.44
N ASP A 146 -48.64 -3.76 -27.68
CA ASP A 146 -47.76 -4.76 -28.26
C ASP A 146 -47.39 -4.40 -29.71
N HIS A 147 -46.10 -4.43 -30.03
CA HIS A 147 -45.66 -4.77 -31.38
C HIS A 147 -44.29 -5.46 -31.31
N GLU A 148 -44.33 -6.79 -31.40
CA GLU A 148 -43.17 -7.63 -31.63
C GLU A 148 -42.55 -7.32 -33.00
N SER A 149 -41.29 -6.92 -33.02
CA SER A 149 -40.35 -7.25 -34.09
C SER A 149 -38.97 -7.38 -33.47
N SER A 150 -38.57 -8.63 -33.30
CA SER A 150 -37.34 -9.13 -32.74
C SER A 150 -36.11 -8.72 -33.56
N GLY A 151 -35.27 -7.90 -32.94
CA GLY A 151 -33.85 -7.77 -33.26
C GLY A 151 -33.10 -7.58 -31.95
N PRO A 152 -32.26 -8.54 -31.50
CA PRO A 152 -31.48 -8.31 -30.30
C PRO A 152 -30.35 -7.35 -30.66
N CYS A 153 -30.51 -6.11 -30.21
CA CYS A 153 -29.45 -5.15 -29.98
C CYS A 153 -28.40 -5.83 -29.10
N THR A 154 -27.19 -5.99 -29.63
CA THR A 154 -26.05 -6.55 -28.91
C THR A 154 -25.67 -5.62 -27.76
N SER A 155 -26.11 -5.97 -26.55
CA SER A 155 -25.55 -5.44 -25.31
C SER A 155 -24.10 -5.92 -25.20
N SER A 156 -23.17 -4.98 -25.20
CA SER A 156 -21.73 -5.16 -25.07
C SER A 156 -21.34 -6.06 -23.89
N ASP A 157 -20.88 -7.26 -24.26
CA ASP A 157 -19.95 -8.20 -23.65
C ASP A 157 -19.77 -8.20 -22.13
N GLN A 158 -20.31 -9.25 -21.51
CA GLN A 158 -19.66 -9.87 -20.36
C GLN A 158 -18.28 -10.36 -20.83
N ASN A 159 -17.19 -9.88 -20.23
CA ASN A 159 -15.83 -10.38 -20.47
C ASN A 159 -15.76 -11.89 -20.12
N TYR A 160 -16.05 -12.76 -21.09
CA TYR A 160 -15.91 -14.21 -20.96
C TYR A 160 -14.42 -14.55 -21.12
N LYS A 161 -13.69 -14.60 -20.00
CA LYS A 161 -12.35 -15.20 -19.97
C LYS A 161 -12.42 -16.63 -20.51
N ILE A 162 -11.56 -16.96 -21.46
CA ILE A 162 -11.54 -18.29 -22.07
C ILE A 162 -10.72 -19.23 -21.16
N PRO A 163 -11.33 -20.23 -20.52
CA PRO A 163 -10.60 -21.10 -19.60
C PRO A 163 -9.61 -21.98 -20.36
N LEU A 164 -8.40 -22.14 -19.80
CA LEU A 164 -7.38 -23.05 -20.32
C LEU A 164 -7.47 -24.43 -19.65
N PRO A 165 -7.06 -25.52 -20.35
CA PRO A 165 -6.94 -26.83 -19.72
C PRO A 165 -5.98 -26.81 -18.52
N LYS A 166 -6.32 -27.54 -17.45
CA LYS A 166 -5.53 -27.58 -16.20
C LYS A 166 -4.11 -28.08 -16.42
N GLU A 167 -3.92 -28.99 -17.37
CA GLU A 167 -2.62 -29.54 -17.75
C GLU A 167 -1.72 -28.45 -18.34
N VAL A 168 -2.28 -27.53 -19.13
CA VAL A 168 -1.55 -26.40 -19.72
C VAL A 168 -1.13 -25.41 -18.62
N ILE A 169 -2.06 -25.06 -17.73
CA ILE A 169 -1.77 -24.18 -16.58
C ILE A 169 -0.68 -24.78 -15.68
N THR A 170 -0.76 -26.08 -15.40
CA THR A 170 0.25 -26.80 -14.60
C THR A 170 1.61 -26.82 -15.31
N SER A 171 1.61 -27.01 -16.63
CA SER A 171 2.84 -27.00 -17.44
C SER A 171 3.56 -25.64 -17.41
N LEU A 172 2.80 -24.53 -17.41
CA LEU A 172 3.35 -23.20 -17.20
C LEU A 172 4.01 -23.06 -15.83
N MET A 173 3.33 -23.48 -14.77
CA MET A 173 3.82 -23.35 -13.39
C MET A 173 5.07 -24.17 -13.12
N ASN A 174 5.17 -25.36 -13.71
CA ASN A 174 6.30 -26.26 -13.55
C ASN A 174 7.49 -25.94 -14.48
N GLY A 175 7.30 -25.05 -15.46
CA GLY A 175 8.31 -24.71 -16.46
C GLY A 175 8.44 -25.74 -17.60
N ASP A 176 7.46 -26.64 -17.76
CA ASP A 176 7.39 -27.61 -18.87
C ASP A 176 6.97 -26.93 -20.19
N LEU A 177 6.25 -25.81 -20.10
CA LEU A 177 5.86 -24.98 -21.22
C LEU A 177 6.60 -23.64 -21.15
N VAL A 178 7.33 -23.30 -22.20
CA VAL A 178 8.07 -22.03 -22.34
C VAL A 178 7.42 -21.21 -23.43
N LEU A 179 7.11 -19.95 -23.14
CA LEU A 179 6.49 -19.04 -24.09
C LEU A 179 7.54 -18.38 -25.00
N PRO A 180 7.19 -18.03 -26.26
CA PRO A 180 8.10 -17.34 -27.17
C PRO A 180 8.64 -16.05 -26.57
N HIS A 181 9.94 -15.78 -26.70
CA HIS A 181 10.59 -14.54 -26.25
C HIS A 181 10.54 -14.23 -24.75
N SER A 182 10.06 -15.16 -23.89
CA SER A 182 10.03 -14.94 -22.44
C SER A 182 11.44 -14.83 -21.83
N ASP A 183 12.47 -15.30 -22.53
CA ASP A 183 13.89 -15.15 -22.19
C ASP A 183 14.37 -13.69 -22.16
N GLN A 184 13.67 -12.78 -22.86
CA GLN A 184 13.94 -11.33 -22.84
C GLN A 184 13.50 -10.68 -21.51
N PHE A 185 12.73 -11.39 -20.68
CA PHE A 185 12.19 -10.92 -19.41
C PHE A 185 12.71 -11.76 -18.24
N PRO A 186 14.03 -11.79 -17.99
CA PRO A 186 14.59 -12.62 -16.94
C PRO A 186 14.13 -12.15 -15.56
N LEU A 187 13.51 -13.07 -14.82
CA LEU A 187 13.08 -12.86 -13.44
C LEU A 187 13.89 -13.76 -12.48
N PRO A 188 14.17 -13.30 -11.25
CA PRO A 188 14.85 -14.11 -10.25
C PRO A 188 14.09 -15.40 -9.95
N SER A 189 14.82 -16.48 -9.65
CA SER A 189 14.21 -17.72 -9.18
C SER A 189 13.56 -17.55 -7.80
N VAL A 190 12.59 -18.40 -7.50
CA VAL A 190 11.88 -18.40 -6.22
C VAL A 190 12.73 -19.05 -5.14
N VAL A 191 13.08 -18.27 -4.11
CA VAL A 191 13.71 -18.76 -2.88
C VAL A 191 12.63 -18.86 -1.80
N PRO A 192 12.34 -20.05 -1.25
CA PRO A 192 11.31 -20.20 -0.23
C PRO A 192 11.73 -19.61 1.11
N CYS A 193 10.75 -19.37 1.97
CA CYS A 193 11.00 -18.98 3.36
C CYS A 193 11.93 -19.94 4.11
N PRO A 194 12.95 -19.43 4.84
CA PRO A 194 13.83 -20.26 5.68
C PRO A 194 13.08 -21.06 6.76
N GLY A 195 11.94 -20.53 7.21
CA GLY A 195 11.04 -21.18 8.17
C GLY A 195 10.08 -22.20 7.55
N GLY A 196 9.91 -22.20 6.22
CA GLY A 196 9.09 -23.19 5.50
C GLY A 196 7.59 -22.90 5.42
N CYS A 197 7.14 -21.65 5.63
CA CYS A 197 5.71 -21.31 5.67
C CYS A 197 4.93 -21.39 4.36
N GLY A 198 5.60 -21.54 3.21
CA GLY A 198 4.96 -21.55 1.90
C GLY A 198 4.41 -20.20 1.43
N GLU A 199 4.06 -19.30 2.36
CA GLU A 199 3.49 -17.98 2.07
C GLU A 199 4.53 -16.94 1.62
N ALA A 200 5.68 -16.90 2.29
CA ALA A 200 6.74 -15.92 2.01
C ALA A 200 7.77 -16.52 1.04
N ASN A 201 8.07 -15.75 -0.01
CA ASN A 201 8.96 -16.13 -1.10
C ASN A 201 9.91 -14.96 -1.43
N TYR A 202 11.11 -15.26 -1.91
CA TYR A 202 12.19 -14.28 -2.04
C TYR A 202 12.92 -14.39 -3.38
N CYS A 203 13.49 -13.29 -3.85
CA CYS A 203 14.29 -13.26 -5.07
C CYS A 203 15.74 -13.74 -4.86
N SER A 204 16.17 -13.87 -3.60
CA SER A 204 17.53 -14.27 -3.25
C SER A 204 17.61 -14.72 -1.79
N LYS A 205 18.69 -15.44 -1.46
CA LYS A 205 19.03 -15.80 -0.07
C LYS A 205 19.24 -14.55 0.80
N SER A 206 19.88 -13.51 0.26
CA SER A 206 20.08 -12.25 0.97
C SER A 206 18.76 -11.57 1.35
N CYS A 207 17.76 -11.55 0.46
CA CYS A 207 16.42 -11.01 0.79
C CYS A 207 15.69 -11.89 1.82
N ALA A 208 15.82 -13.22 1.73
CA ALA A 208 15.25 -14.14 2.69
C ALA A 208 15.84 -13.93 4.10
N ASP A 209 17.16 -13.79 4.19
CA ASP A 209 17.86 -13.57 5.46
C ASP A 209 17.54 -12.18 6.03
N ALA A 210 17.53 -11.14 5.19
CA ALA A 210 17.19 -9.78 5.61
C ALA A 210 15.75 -9.69 6.16
N ASP A 211 14.77 -10.30 5.48
CA ASP A 211 13.39 -10.33 5.97
C ASP A 211 13.27 -11.15 7.26
N TRP A 212 13.97 -12.29 7.35
CA TRP A 212 13.99 -13.11 8.55
C TRP A 212 14.55 -12.37 9.77
N GLU A 213 15.68 -11.68 9.60
CA GLU A 213 16.34 -10.91 10.65
C GLU A 213 15.54 -9.67 11.07
N LEU A 214 14.84 -9.03 10.14
CA LEU A 214 14.17 -7.76 10.41
C LEU A 214 12.69 -7.91 10.76
N PHE A 215 11.99 -8.94 10.29
CA PHE A 215 10.53 -9.04 10.44
C PHE A 215 10.03 -10.47 10.63
N HIS A 216 10.32 -11.33 9.65
CA HIS A 216 9.56 -12.54 9.39
C HIS A 216 9.81 -13.65 10.39
N SER A 217 10.95 -13.66 11.08
CA SER A 217 11.21 -14.68 12.12
C SER A 217 10.14 -14.69 13.22
N LEU A 218 9.52 -13.55 13.56
CA LEU A 218 8.39 -13.47 14.51
C LEU A 218 7.02 -13.67 13.85
N LEU A 219 6.91 -13.48 12.54
CA LEU A 219 5.66 -13.50 11.78
C LEU A 219 5.57 -14.71 10.83
N CYS A 220 6.42 -15.71 11.01
CA CYS A 220 6.41 -16.95 10.26
C CYS A 220 5.42 -17.92 10.90
N THR A 221 4.56 -18.51 10.07
CA THR A 221 3.49 -19.40 10.53
C THR A 221 3.95 -20.85 10.70
N GLU A 222 5.26 -21.14 10.76
CA GLU A 222 5.79 -22.51 10.88
C GLU A 222 6.72 -22.68 12.08
N GLU A 223 6.96 -23.93 12.49
CA GLU A 223 7.59 -24.29 13.78
C GLU A 223 9.00 -23.73 14.00
N ARG A 224 9.72 -23.35 12.93
CA ARG A 224 11.05 -22.71 13.03
C ARG A 224 10.98 -21.21 13.35
N SER A 225 9.78 -20.66 13.58
CA SER A 225 9.59 -19.25 13.91
C SER A 225 9.90 -18.94 15.38
N GLY A 226 10.18 -17.66 15.66
CA GLY A 226 10.24 -17.10 17.00
C GLY A 226 8.86 -16.69 17.54
N THR A 227 7.76 -17.14 16.92
CA THR A 227 6.39 -16.85 17.34
C THR A 227 6.05 -17.62 18.62
N SER A 228 5.45 -16.94 19.60
CA SER A 228 5.04 -17.54 20.87
C SER A 228 3.78 -18.40 20.71
N CYS A 229 2.84 -17.99 19.86
CA CYS A 229 1.60 -18.73 19.56
C CYS A 229 1.26 -18.69 18.06
N ARG A 230 1.46 -19.82 17.36
CA ARG A 230 1.17 -19.97 15.92
C ARG A 230 -0.32 -19.78 15.61
N GLU A 231 -1.21 -20.35 16.43
CA GLU A 231 -2.65 -20.27 16.21
C GLU A 231 -3.14 -18.81 16.29
N ALA A 232 -2.63 -18.05 17.26
CA ALA A 232 -2.93 -16.63 17.38
C ALA A 232 -2.41 -15.83 16.19
N LEU A 233 -1.23 -16.16 15.65
CA LEU A 233 -0.70 -15.52 14.45
C LEU A 233 -1.59 -15.78 13.22
N ILE A 234 -2.07 -17.01 13.05
CA ILE A 234 -3.00 -17.34 11.95
C ILE A 234 -4.31 -16.55 12.09
N LYS A 235 -4.87 -16.48 13.30
CA LYS A 235 -6.07 -15.68 13.58
C LYS A 235 -5.84 -14.18 13.33
N PHE A 236 -4.67 -13.66 13.70
CA PHE A 236 -4.28 -12.28 13.42
C PHE A 236 -4.23 -12.00 11.91
N ILE A 237 -3.57 -12.86 11.13
CA ILE A 237 -3.45 -12.71 9.67
C ILE A 237 -4.83 -12.78 9.03
N GLN A 238 -5.67 -13.74 9.44
CA GLN A 238 -7.03 -13.85 8.96
C GLN A 238 -7.85 -12.58 9.28
N HIS A 239 -7.79 -12.11 10.52
CA HIS A 239 -8.47 -10.88 10.94
C HIS A 239 -8.02 -9.68 10.11
N ALA A 240 -6.72 -9.50 9.88
CA ALA A 240 -6.19 -8.44 9.04
C ALA A 240 -6.72 -8.53 7.60
N ASN A 241 -6.66 -9.71 6.99
CA ASN A 241 -7.15 -9.92 5.62
C ASN A 241 -8.67 -9.70 5.48
N GLU A 242 -9.45 -9.98 6.52
CA GLU A 242 -10.91 -9.84 6.50
C GLU A 242 -11.40 -8.43 6.85
N THR A 243 -10.58 -7.63 7.53
CA THR A 243 -11.00 -6.33 8.08
C THR A 243 -10.21 -5.16 7.52
N ASN A 244 -8.89 -5.11 7.77
CA ASN A 244 -8.00 -4.07 7.27
C ASN A 244 -6.56 -4.60 7.19
N ASP A 245 -6.01 -4.58 5.98
CA ASP A 245 -4.68 -5.09 5.67
C ASP A 245 -3.55 -4.23 6.25
N ILE A 246 -3.84 -2.99 6.69
CA ILE A 246 -2.90 -2.10 7.39
C ILE A 246 -2.32 -2.72 8.67
N PHE A 247 -3.02 -3.70 9.26
CA PHE A 247 -2.54 -4.43 10.42
C PHE A 247 -1.29 -5.28 10.10
N LEU A 248 -1.14 -5.76 8.86
CA LEU A 248 0.03 -6.53 8.44
C LEU A 248 1.34 -5.72 8.50
N PRO A 249 1.45 -4.52 7.88
CA PRO A 249 2.63 -3.68 8.04
C PRO A 249 2.76 -3.13 9.48
N ALA A 250 1.67 -2.91 10.22
CA ALA A 250 1.75 -2.54 11.63
C ALA A 250 2.40 -3.64 12.49
N ALA A 251 2.05 -4.90 12.26
CA ALA A 251 2.71 -6.04 12.88
C ALA A 251 4.19 -6.12 12.50
N LYS A 252 4.53 -5.92 11.22
CA LYS A 252 5.94 -5.85 10.79
C LYS A 252 6.71 -4.74 11.51
N ALA A 253 6.11 -3.57 11.75
CA ALA A 253 6.76 -2.48 12.49
C ALA A 253 7.05 -2.84 13.96
N ILE A 254 6.13 -3.54 14.63
CA ILE A 254 6.36 -4.07 15.98
C ILE A 254 7.45 -5.13 15.97
N SER A 255 7.38 -6.11 15.04
CA SER A 255 8.40 -7.17 14.92
C SER A 255 9.78 -6.60 14.63
N PHE A 256 9.89 -5.60 13.77
CA PHE A 256 11.12 -4.85 13.50
C PHE A 256 11.74 -4.28 14.75
N THR A 257 10.94 -3.62 15.58
CA THR A 257 11.42 -3.00 16.81
C THR A 257 11.89 -4.06 17.81
N ILE A 258 11.13 -5.15 17.97
CA ILE A 258 11.49 -6.26 18.87
C ILE A 258 12.80 -6.94 18.43
N LEU A 259 12.93 -7.26 17.13
CA LEU A 259 14.11 -7.93 16.60
C LEU A 259 15.35 -7.03 16.66
N ASN A 260 15.19 -5.74 16.37
CA ASN A 260 16.26 -4.77 16.52
C ASN A 260 16.68 -4.60 17.99
N TYR A 261 15.73 -4.56 18.93
CA TYR A 261 16.01 -4.55 20.36
C TYR A 261 16.83 -5.79 20.78
N LYS A 262 16.42 -6.99 20.35
CA LYS A 262 17.14 -8.24 20.62
C LYS A 262 18.56 -8.21 20.07
N LYS A 263 18.75 -7.70 18.85
CA LYS A 263 20.07 -7.55 18.21
C LYS A 263 20.97 -6.58 18.99
N LEU A 264 20.46 -5.40 19.35
CA LEU A 264 21.20 -4.40 20.13
C LEU A 264 21.59 -4.95 21.51
N LYS A 265 20.67 -5.68 22.16
CA LYS A 265 20.93 -6.33 23.46
C LYS A 265 22.02 -7.39 23.35
N ALA A 266 21.97 -8.27 22.36
CA ALA A 266 22.99 -9.30 22.12
C ALA A 266 24.37 -8.67 21.88
N ALA A 267 24.46 -7.69 20.98
CA ALA A 267 25.71 -7.00 20.67
C ALA A 267 26.33 -6.30 21.90
N ARG A 268 25.51 -5.78 22.82
CA ARG A 268 26.04 -5.18 24.07
C ARG A 268 26.48 -6.21 25.10
N LEU A 269 25.83 -7.38 25.18
CA LEU A 269 26.27 -8.46 26.06
C LEU A 269 27.63 -9.01 25.63
N GLU A 270 27.85 -9.19 24.31
CA GLU A 270 29.16 -9.59 23.76
C GLU A 270 30.27 -8.60 24.09
N ASN A 271 29.96 -7.29 24.17
CA ASN A 271 30.91 -6.24 24.54
C ASN A 271 31.10 -6.07 26.07
N GLN A 272 30.17 -6.56 26.90
CA GLN A 272 30.17 -6.39 28.36
C GLN A 272 30.95 -7.48 29.13
N GLU A 273 31.42 -8.56 28.48
CA GLU A 273 32.38 -9.50 29.09
C GLU A 273 33.73 -8.84 29.47
N SER A 274 33.92 -7.54 29.17
CA SER A 274 35.14 -6.76 29.44
C SER A 274 35.10 -5.84 30.67
N TYR A 275 33.93 -5.35 31.14
CA TYR A 275 33.89 -4.43 32.30
C TYR A 275 32.61 -4.57 33.14
N SER A 276 32.80 -4.92 34.42
CA SER A 276 31.75 -5.03 35.42
C SER A 276 31.34 -3.67 36.00
N SER A 277 30.12 -3.20 35.70
CA SER A 277 29.34 -2.42 36.67
C SER A 277 27.84 -2.58 36.40
N LEU A 278 27.17 -3.30 37.29
CA LEU A 278 25.72 -3.41 37.37
C LEU A 278 25.15 -2.09 37.91
N ASN A 279 24.36 -1.38 37.11
CA ASN A 279 23.36 -0.42 37.59
C ASN A 279 22.06 -0.57 36.78
N SER A 280 20.95 -0.75 37.53
CA SER A 280 19.53 -0.83 37.15
C SER A 280 19.16 -1.52 35.81
N SER A 281 18.86 -2.82 35.88
CA SER A 281 18.44 -3.68 34.77
C SER A 281 17.22 -3.19 33.98
N GLU A 282 16.27 -2.48 34.59
CA GLU A 282 15.02 -2.09 33.91
C GLU A 282 15.14 -0.80 33.08
N ASP A 283 15.88 0.19 33.58
CA ASP A 283 16.13 1.45 32.85
C ASP A 283 17.02 1.21 31.62
N TYR A 284 17.98 0.28 31.77
CA TYR A 284 18.86 -0.16 30.71
C TYR A 284 18.11 -0.80 29.53
N GLY A 285 17.18 -1.71 29.80
CA GLY A 285 16.37 -2.36 28.76
C GLY A 285 15.51 -1.35 28.00
N PHE A 286 14.95 -0.35 28.69
CA PHE A 286 14.14 0.66 28.03
C PHE A 286 14.95 1.60 27.12
N SER A 287 16.19 1.95 27.50
CA SER A 287 17.09 2.71 26.63
C SER A 287 17.38 2.00 25.30
N LEU A 288 17.62 0.68 25.34
CA LEU A 288 17.79 -0.13 24.13
C LEU A 288 16.50 -0.19 23.29
N LEU A 289 15.33 -0.22 23.94
CA LEU A 289 14.05 -0.18 23.24
C LEU A 289 13.84 1.16 22.53
N LEU A 290 14.21 2.28 23.15
CA LEU A 290 14.18 3.60 22.51
C LEU A 290 15.11 3.67 21.30
N GLU A 291 16.31 3.11 21.41
CA GLU A 291 17.26 3.00 20.30
C GLU A 291 16.68 2.15 19.16
N ALA A 292 16.04 1.03 19.48
CA ALA A 292 15.40 0.15 18.51
C ALA A 292 14.19 0.79 17.80
N TRP A 293 13.42 1.60 18.54
CA TRP A 293 12.22 2.32 18.09
C TRP A 293 12.53 3.57 17.26
N LYS A 294 13.74 4.12 17.40
CA LYS A 294 14.15 5.40 16.78
C LYS A 294 13.81 5.52 15.28
N PRO A 295 13.94 4.50 14.42
CA PRO A 295 13.54 4.63 13.02
C PRO A 295 12.05 4.93 12.81
N LEU A 296 11.17 4.30 13.60
CA LEU A 296 9.71 4.51 13.54
C LEU A 296 9.29 5.81 14.23
N SER A 297 10.07 6.30 15.20
CA SER A 297 9.76 7.58 15.86
C SER A 297 9.89 8.80 14.93
N MET A 298 10.50 8.63 13.75
CA MET A 298 10.71 9.69 12.77
C MET A 298 9.51 9.90 11.83
N GLY A 299 8.58 8.95 11.79
CA GLY A 299 7.31 9.07 11.06
C GLY A 299 6.31 9.95 11.80
N TYR A 300 5.52 10.75 11.07
CA TYR A 300 4.40 11.46 11.66
C TYR A 300 3.30 10.46 12.04
N LYS A 301 2.72 10.56 13.24
CA LYS A 301 1.87 9.49 13.78
C LYS A 301 0.76 10.05 14.66
N LYS A 302 -0.35 10.50 14.09
CA LYS A 302 -1.59 10.66 14.89
C LYS A 302 -2.22 9.29 15.10
N LYS A 303 -3.07 9.14 16.12
CA LYS A 303 -3.82 7.89 16.30
C LYS A 303 -4.76 7.71 15.13
N TRP A 304 -4.82 6.48 14.62
CA TRP A 304 -5.64 6.14 13.48
C TRP A 304 -7.11 6.59 13.61
N TRP A 305 -7.77 6.25 14.71
CA TRP A 305 -9.17 6.63 14.94
C TRP A 305 -9.36 8.14 15.14
N ASP A 306 -8.32 8.92 15.43
CA ASP A 306 -8.39 10.37 15.54
C ASP A 306 -8.20 11.08 14.18
N CYS A 307 -7.57 10.42 13.21
CA CYS A 307 -7.16 11.05 11.94
C CYS A 307 -7.75 10.45 10.67
N ILE A 308 -8.29 9.23 10.70
CA ILE A 308 -8.92 8.63 9.52
C ILE A 308 -10.07 9.52 9.01
N ALA A 309 -10.20 9.66 7.70
CA ALA A 309 -11.30 10.40 7.10
C ALA A 309 -12.65 9.73 7.43
N LEU A 310 -13.70 10.53 7.61
CA LEU A 310 -15.06 10.00 7.73
C LEU A 310 -15.53 9.51 6.36
N PRO A 311 -16.14 8.32 6.27
CA PRO A 311 -16.83 7.90 5.06
C PRO A 311 -17.97 8.88 4.69
N ASP A 312 -18.26 9.02 3.39
CA ASP A 312 -19.32 9.92 2.88
C ASP A 312 -20.71 9.62 3.49
N ASP A 313 -20.94 8.38 3.89
CA ASP A 313 -22.19 7.90 4.50
C ASP A 313 -22.25 8.09 6.03
N VAL A 314 -21.17 8.55 6.66
CA VAL A 314 -21.12 8.83 8.10
C VAL A 314 -21.34 10.31 8.34
N GLY A 315 -22.55 10.67 8.78
CA GLY A 315 -22.86 12.03 9.19
C GLY A 315 -22.09 12.44 10.45
N SER A 316 -21.94 13.75 10.68
CA SER A 316 -21.21 14.30 11.84
C SER A 316 -21.74 13.82 13.19
N HIS A 317 -23.03 13.46 13.27
CA HIS A 317 -23.64 12.93 14.49
C HIS A 317 -23.18 11.51 14.83
N ASP A 318 -22.71 10.74 13.84
CA ASP A 318 -22.27 9.35 14.00
C ASP A 318 -20.74 9.21 14.11
N GLU A 319 -19.99 10.31 13.94
CA GLU A 319 -18.52 10.32 13.99
C GLU A 319 -17.97 9.64 15.25
N SER A 320 -18.52 9.95 16.43
CA SER A 320 -18.06 9.35 17.69
C SER A 320 -18.24 7.83 17.73
N SER A 321 -19.34 7.32 17.16
CA SER A 321 -19.59 5.88 17.04
C SER A 321 -18.62 5.24 16.07
N PHE A 322 -18.38 5.88 14.91
CA PHE A 322 -17.41 5.43 13.93
C PHE A 322 -15.98 5.37 14.50
N ARG A 323 -15.50 6.44 15.16
CA ARG A 323 -14.18 6.45 15.80
C ARG A 323 -14.04 5.32 16.82
N LEU A 324 -15.08 5.08 17.62
CA LEU A 324 -15.08 4.00 18.61
C LEU A 324 -14.96 2.62 17.95
N GLN A 325 -15.67 2.38 16.85
CA GLN A 325 -15.59 1.12 16.11
C GLN A 325 -14.19 0.88 15.53
N ILE A 326 -13.57 1.90 14.94
CA ILE A 326 -12.19 1.83 14.43
C ILE A 326 -11.20 1.52 15.58
N ARG A 327 -11.41 2.13 16.75
CA ARG A 327 -10.60 1.85 17.94
C ARG A 327 -10.76 0.42 18.44
N GLU A 328 -11.99 -0.10 18.53
CA GLU A 328 -12.26 -1.49 18.93
C GLU A 328 -11.65 -2.49 17.93
N LEU A 329 -11.71 -2.19 16.63
CA LEU A 329 -11.10 -3.01 15.59
C LEU A 329 -9.57 -3.09 15.76
N ALA A 330 -8.91 -1.95 15.97
CA ALA A 330 -7.48 -1.92 16.25
C ALA A 330 -7.13 -2.68 17.54
N PHE A 331 -7.99 -2.61 18.57
CA PHE A 331 -7.79 -3.33 19.83
C PHE A 331 -7.88 -4.85 19.66
N MET A 332 -8.87 -5.35 18.90
CA MET A 332 -8.99 -6.78 18.59
C MET A 332 -7.76 -7.30 17.85
N SER A 333 -7.34 -6.58 16.80
CA SER A 333 -6.12 -6.86 16.04
C SER A 333 -4.88 -6.92 16.94
N LEU A 334 -4.73 -5.94 17.85
CA LEU A 334 -3.63 -5.89 18.81
C LEU A 334 -3.63 -7.06 19.79
N GLN A 335 -4.79 -7.51 20.28
CA GLN A 335 -4.85 -8.66 21.20
C GLN A 335 -4.36 -9.93 20.52
N LEU A 336 -4.79 -10.18 19.28
CA LEU A 336 -4.33 -11.35 18.50
C LEU A 336 -2.82 -11.28 18.24
N LEU A 337 -2.30 -10.11 17.86
CA LEU A 337 -0.87 -9.92 17.64
C LEU A 337 -0.06 -10.10 18.94
N LYS A 338 -0.56 -9.56 20.05
CA LYS A 338 0.04 -9.72 21.38
C LYS A 338 0.12 -11.21 21.73
N GLU A 339 -0.98 -11.95 21.64
CA GLU A 339 -0.95 -13.39 21.91
C GLU A 339 0.05 -14.14 21.01
N ALA A 340 0.22 -13.70 19.76
CA ALA A 340 1.16 -14.30 18.82
C ALA A 340 2.64 -14.05 19.15
N ILE A 341 3.03 -12.81 19.45
CA ILE A 341 4.45 -12.38 19.45
C ILE A 341 4.86 -11.53 20.66
N PHE A 342 4.11 -11.58 21.77
CA PHE A 342 4.42 -10.77 22.96
C PHE A 342 5.83 -11.02 23.50
N GLU A 343 6.56 -9.94 23.73
CA GLU A 343 7.89 -9.94 24.33
C GLU A 343 7.87 -9.04 25.57
N LYS A 344 8.20 -9.61 26.74
CA LYS A 344 7.99 -8.94 28.04
C LYS A 344 8.79 -7.64 28.16
N GLU A 345 10.03 -7.65 27.69
CA GLU A 345 10.90 -6.46 27.75
C GLU A 345 10.47 -5.37 26.76
N CYS A 346 9.67 -5.73 25.75
CA CYS A 346 9.09 -4.83 24.77
C CYS A 346 7.59 -4.59 25.00
N ALA A 347 7.06 -4.92 26.19
CA ALA A 347 5.63 -4.83 26.51
C ALA A 347 4.97 -3.48 26.15
N PRO A 348 5.64 -2.30 26.30
CA PRO A 348 5.05 -1.02 25.88
C PRO A 348 4.64 -0.95 24.40
N LEU A 349 5.26 -1.75 23.52
CA LEU A 349 4.91 -1.78 22.09
C LEU A 349 3.52 -2.38 21.83
N PHE A 350 3.00 -3.16 22.77
CA PHE A 350 1.68 -3.78 22.68
C PHE A 350 0.59 -2.96 23.36
N SER A 351 0.82 -1.65 23.52
CA SER A 351 -0.18 -0.69 23.97
C SER A 351 -1.08 -0.29 22.79
N LEU A 352 -2.36 0.00 23.08
CA LEU A 352 -3.29 0.44 22.04
C LEU A 352 -2.90 1.82 21.52
N GLU A 353 -2.34 2.66 22.39
CA GLU A 353 -1.77 3.94 22.03
C GLU A 353 -0.65 3.80 20.98
N ILE A 354 0.38 2.97 21.24
CA ILE A 354 1.47 2.75 20.28
C ILE A 354 0.92 2.17 18.97
N TYR A 355 0.07 1.15 19.04
CA TYR A 355 -0.48 0.50 17.85
C TYR A 355 -1.31 1.46 17.00
N GLY A 356 -2.16 2.29 17.62
CA GLY A 356 -2.94 3.31 16.93
C GLY A 356 -2.07 4.36 16.24
N HIS A 357 -0.94 4.73 16.83
CA HIS A 357 0.04 5.65 16.22
C HIS A 357 0.81 4.98 15.07
N ILE A 358 1.17 3.69 15.16
CA ILE A 358 1.79 2.95 14.05
C ILE A 358 0.83 2.89 12.86
N ILE A 359 -0.44 2.56 13.08
CA ILE A 359 -1.43 2.51 12.00
C ILE A 359 -1.61 3.89 11.37
N GLY A 360 -1.80 4.93 12.21
CA GLY A 360 -1.93 6.30 11.69
C GLY A 360 -0.68 6.82 11.00
N MET A 361 0.51 6.29 11.34
CA MET A 361 1.75 6.59 10.59
C MET A 361 1.65 6.11 9.14
N PHE A 362 1.16 4.89 8.90
CA PHE A 362 0.97 4.43 7.53
C PHE A 362 -0.11 5.28 6.83
N GLU A 363 -1.27 5.48 7.44
CA GLU A 363 -2.38 6.24 6.83
C GLU A 363 -2.01 7.69 6.45
N LEU A 364 -1.12 8.34 7.19
CA LEU A 364 -0.76 9.75 6.99
C LEU A 364 0.54 9.98 6.21
N ASN A 365 1.35 8.94 6.02
CA ASN A 365 2.66 9.05 5.36
C ASN A 365 2.82 8.09 4.18
N ASN A 366 1.78 7.33 3.83
CA ASN A 366 1.90 6.29 2.81
C ASN A 366 2.22 6.89 1.44
N LEU A 367 3.15 6.24 0.77
CA LEU A 367 3.27 6.25 -0.67
C LEU A 367 2.98 4.83 -1.12
N ASP A 368 2.12 4.67 -2.12
CA ASP A 368 1.76 3.33 -2.58
C ASP A 368 2.99 2.55 -3.03
N LEU A 369 3.11 1.31 -2.54
CA LEU A 369 4.10 0.39 -3.05
C LEU A 369 3.55 -0.19 -4.34
N VAL A 370 4.11 0.24 -5.46
CA VAL A 370 3.73 -0.26 -6.79
C VAL A 370 4.95 -0.78 -7.53
N VAL A 371 4.85 -1.98 -8.09
CA VAL A 371 5.86 -2.56 -8.99
C VAL A 371 5.16 -3.04 -10.26
N ALA A 372 5.59 -2.52 -11.41
CA ALA A 372 5.00 -2.85 -12.71
C ALA A 372 5.07 -4.35 -13.02
N SER A 373 4.07 -4.85 -13.75
CA SER A 373 3.95 -6.27 -14.08
C SER A 373 4.88 -6.63 -15.22
N PRO A 374 5.81 -7.58 -15.06
CA PRO A 374 6.61 -8.06 -16.19
C PRO A 374 5.78 -8.85 -17.21
N VAL A 375 4.56 -9.27 -16.85
CA VAL A 375 3.61 -9.92 -17.78
C VAL A 375 3.04 -8.88 -18.75
N GLU A 376 2.82 -7.65 -18.30
CA GLU A 376 2.43 -6.53 -19.18
C GLU A 376 3.53 -6.24 -20.20
N ASP A 377 4.74 -6.00 -19.71
CA ASP A 377 5.92 -5.72 -20.55
C ASP A 377 6.13 -6.83 -21.60
N TYR A 378 5.91 -8.09 -21.19
CA TYR A 378 6.01 -9.25 -22.08
C TYR A 378 4.97 -9.20 -23.21
N PHE A 379 3.68 -8.97 -22.91
CA PHE A 379 2.65 -8.93 -23.95
C PHE A 379 2.77 -7.68 -24.84
N LEU A 380 3.18 -6.53 -24.30
CA LEU A 380 3.50 -5.34 -25.09
C LEU A 380 4.65 -5.63 -26.05
N TYR A 381 5.70 -6.30 -25.60
CA TYR A 381 6.81 -6.71 -26.48
C TYR A 381 6.35 -7.62 -27.61
N ILE A 382 5.46 -8.60 -27.34
CA ILE A 382 4.89 -9.45 -28.39
C ILE A 382 4.10 -8.63 -29.41
N ASP A 383 3.30 -7.66 -28.94
CA ASP A 383 2.50 -6.78 -29.82
C ASP A 383 3.38 -5.88 -30.70
N ASP A 384 4.54 -5.46 -30.18
CA ASP A 384 5.52 -4.61 -30.88
C ASP A 384 6.44 -5.37 -31.86
N LEU A 385 6.39 -6.71 -31.89
CA LEU A 385 7.18 -7.50 -32.84
C LEU A 385 6.79 -7.20 -34.30
N PRO A 386 7.76 -7.24 -35.25
CA PRO A 386 7.45 -7.10 -36.66
C PRO A 386 6.79 -8.36 -37.23
N ASP A 387 5.97 -8.20 -38.26
CA ASP A 387 5.50 -9.32 -39.07
C ASP A 387 6.66 -9.94 -39.89
N PRO A 388 6.77 -11.28 -39.99
CA PRO A 388 5.81 -12.32 -39.56
C PRO A 388 6.11 -12.94 -38.18
N GLU A 389 7.04 -12.40 -37.41
CA GLU A 389 7.44 -12.94 -36.09
C GLU A 389 6.31 -12.80 -35.08
N LYS A 390 5.66 -11.62 -35.06
CA LYS A 390 4.46 -11.34 -34.26
C LYS A 390 3.39 -12.42 -34.42
N GLN A 391 2.95 -12.71 -35.65
CA GLN A 391 1.92 -13.71 -35.93
C GLN A 391 2.28 -15.12 -35.43
N LYS A 392 3.57 -15.49 -35.45
CA LYS A 392 4.03 -16.79 -34.93
C LYS A 392 3.99 -16.82 -33.41
N ALA A 393 4.38 -15.73 -32.76
CA ALA A 393 4.35 -15.62 -31.31
C ALA A 393 2.90 -15.57 -30.79
N GLU A 394 2.04 -14.72 -31.35
CA GLU A 394 0.63 -14.57 -31.00
C GLU A 394 -0.15 -15.89 -31.12
N LYS A 395 0.16 -16.72 -32.13
CA LYS A 395 -0.46 -18.05 -32.27
C LYS A 395 -0.27 -18.92 -31.02
N ILE A 396 0.81 -18.72 -30.27
CA ILE A 396 1.11 -19.43 -29.03
C ILE A 396 0.63 -18.63 -27.81
N THR A 397 0.82 -17.31 -27.81
CA THR A 397 0.62 -16.47 -26.62
C THR A 397 -0.81 -15.97 -26.43
N GLN A 398 -1.57 -15.80 -27.52
CA GLN A 398 -2.93 -15.26 -27.49
C GLN A 398 -3.89 -16.02 -26.57
N PRO A 399 -3.90 -17.37 -26.54
CA PRO A 399 -4.77 -18.10 -25.61
C PRO A 399 -4.53 -17.76 -24.14
N PHE A 400 -3.29 -17.42 -23.78
CA PHE A 400 -2.94 -17.00 -22.42
C PHE A 400 -3.39 -15.57 -22.14
N LEU A 401 -3.22 -14.66 -23.11
CA LEU A 401 -3.74 -13.29 -23.01
C LEU A 401 -5.27 -13.28 -22.86
N ASP A 402 -5.96 -14.07 -23.69
CA ASP A 402 -7.43 -14.22 -23.66
C ASP A 402 -7.92 -14.81 -22.33
N ALA A 403 -7.16 -15.75 -21.74
CA ALA A 403 -7.48 -16.34 -20.44
C ALA A 403 -7.26 -15.35 -19.29
N LEU A 404 -6.24 -14.49 -19.37
CA LEU A 404 -6.00 -13.43 -18.40
C LEU A 404 -7.05 -12.32 -18.51
N GLY A 405 -7.48 -11.99 -19.73
CA GLY A 405 -8.34 -10.84 -20.01
C GLY A 405 -7.69 -9.53 -19.56
N ASP A 406 -8.47 -8.59 -19.06
CA ASP A 406 -7.98 -7.29 -18.57
C ASP A 406 -7.03 -7.40 -17.36
N ASP A 407 -6.85 -8.58 -16.76
CA ASP A 407 -6.00 -8.71 -15.58
C ASP A 407 -4.51 -8.94 -15.93
N TYR A 408 -4.11 -8.98 -17.21
CA TYR A 408 -2.72 -9.27 -17.58
C TYR A 408 -1.71 -8.22 -17.07
N TYR A 409 -2.16 -6.97 -16.90
CA TYR A 409 -1.32 -5.84 -16.47
C TYR A 409 -1.28 -5.61 -14.96
N VAL A 410 -1.94 -6.44 -14.15
CA VAL A 410 -2.04 -6.21 -12.69
C VAL A 410 -0.65 -6.09 -12.07
N CYS A 411 -0.33 -4.90 -11.58
CA CYS A 411 0.91 -4.58 -10.90
C CYS A 411 0.92 -5.12 -9.47
N CYS A 412 2.11 -5.26 -8.88
CA CYS A 412 2.21 -5.53 -7.44
C CYS A 412 1.79 -4.28 -6.68
N GLN A 413 0.89 -4.42 -5.72
CA GLN A 413 0.37 -3.35 -4.88
C GLN A 413 0.59 -3.65 -3.40
N GLY A 414 0.92 -2.61 -2.64
CA GLY A 414 1.14 -2.72 -1.21
C GLY A 414 1.20 -1.38 -0.50
N THR A 415 1.41 -1.46 0.81
CA THR A 415 1.55 -0.33 1.72
C THR A 415 2.96 -0.33 2.29
N ALA A 416 3.63 0.82 2.30
CA ALA A 416 4.99 0.93 2.82
C ALA A 416 5.31 2.31 3.40
N PHE A 417 6.22 2.33 4.37
CA PHE A 417 6.75 3.55 4.95
C PHE A 417 8.16 3.84 4.43
N PHE A 418 8.34 5.01 3.81
CA PHE A 418 9.59 5.45 3.19
C PHE A 418 10.17 6.66 3.95
N PRO A 419 11.19 6.47 4.81
CA PRO A 419 11.58 7.48 5.79
C PRO A 419 11.96 8.85 5.22
N ILE A 420 12.60 8.88 4.05
CA ILE A 420 13.05 10.13 3.41
C ILE A 420 11.92 10.71 2.56
N GLN A 421 11.23 9.87 1.77
CA GLN A 421 10.13 10.34 0.93
C GLN A 421 8.98 10.91 1.76
N SER A 422 8.64 10.31 2.90
CA SER A 422 7.59 10.83 3.80
C SER A 422 7.93 12.20 4.43
N CYS A 423 9.11 12.77 4.15
CA CYS A 423 9.46 14.14 4.52
C CYS A 423 9.27 15.16 3.38
N MET A 424 8.85 14.73 2.17
CA MET A 424 8.61 15.63 1.04
C MET A 424 7.25 16.28 1.17
N ASN A 425 7.19 17.61 1.15
CA ASN A 425 5.93 18.35 1.27
C ASN A 425 5.12 18.36 -0.04
N HIS A 426 3.84 18.62 0.12
CA HIS A 426 2.90 18.80 -0.99
C HIS A 426 3.13 20.12 -1.73
N SER A 427 2.99 20.11 -3.06
CA SER A 427 2.71 21.29 -3.86
C SER A 427 1.72 20.97 -4.98
N CYS A 428 0.76 21.87 -5.25
CA CYS A 428 -0.10 21.80 -6.46
C CYS A 428 0.67 22.16 -7.75
N CYS A 429 1.92 22.62 -7.62
CA CYS A 429 2.92 22.77 -8.69
C CYS A 429 4.19 22.05 -8.24
N PRO A 430 4.19 20.70 -8.20
CA PRO A 430 5.34 19.97 -7.72
C PRO A 430 6.53 20.15 -8.66
N ASN A 431 7.74 20.04 -8.11
CA ASN A 431 8.97 20.02 -8.91
C ASN A 431 9.57 18.60 -9.04
N ALA A 432 8.98 17.62 -8.38
CA ALA A 432 9.31 16.22 -8.51
C ALA A 432 8.04 15.33 -8.46
N LYS A 433 8.16 14.09 -8.91
CA LYS A 433 7.09 13.07 -8.79
C LYS A 433 7.68 11.71 -8.44
N ALA A 434 6.87 10.85 -7.82
CA ALA A 434 7.23 9.44 -7.78
C ALA A 434 6.97 8.80 -9.15
N PHE A 435 7.96 8.09 -9.66
CA PHE A 435 7.91 7.47 -10.98
C PHE A 435 8.86 6.27 -11.04
N LYS A 436 8.35 5.13 -11.49
CA LYS A 436 9.15 3.92 -11.74
C LYS A 436 9.69 3.97 -13.16
N ARG A 437 11.00 3.92 -13.31
CA ARG A 437 11.65 3.73 -14.61
C ARG A 437 11.74 2.25 -14.94
N GLU A 438 12.06 1.90 -16.18
CA GLU A 438 12.15 0.51 -16.64
C GLU A 438 13.15 -0.35 -15.83
N GLU A 439 14.20 0.29 -15.31
CA GLU A 439 15.20 -0.36 -14.45
C GLU A 439 14.72 -0.54 -12.99
N ASP A 440 13.68 0.16 -12.55
CA ASP A 440 13.21 0.17 -11.16
C ASP A 440 12.20 -0.97 -10.89
N ARG A 441 12.74 -2.19 -10.78
CA ARG A 441 11.96 -3.44 -10.67
C ARG A 441 11.70 -3.92 -9.24
N ASP A 442 11.79 -3.05 -8.26
CA ASP A 442 11.53 -3.37 -6.83
C ASP A 442 10.57 -2.36 -6.22
N GLY A 443 10.23 -2.51 -4.94
CA GLY A 443 9.29 -1.65 -4.23
C GLY A 443 9.88 -0.33 -3.70
N GLN A 444 11.12 0.08 -4.06
CA GLN A 444 11.71 1.32 -3.54
C GLN A 444 11.01 2.57 -4.10
N ALA A 445 10.73 3.58 -3.27
CA ALA A 445 10.15 4.83 -3.78
C ALA A 445 11.19 5.53 -4.67
N THR A 446 10.83 5.79 -5.92
CA THR A 446 11.72 6.43 -6.90
C THR A 446 11.15 7.80 -7.25
N ILE A 447 11.92 8.85 -6.99
CA ILE A 447 11.52 10.24 -7.18
C ILE A 447 12.38 10.84 -8.30
N ILE A 448 11.75 11.41 -9.31
CA ILE A 448 12.41 12.10 -10.40
C ILE A 448 12.00 13.58 -10.46
N ALA A 449 12.89 14.42 -10.96
CA ALA A 449 12.62 15.84 -11.16
C ALA A 449 11.67 16.05 -12.35
N LEU A 450 10.66 16.91 -12.18
CA LEU A 450 9.71 17.32 -13.23
C LEU A 450 10.17 18.54 -14.01
N ARG A 451 11.14 19.27 -13.46
CA ARG A 451 11.75 20.47 -14.01
C ARG A 451 13.11 20.64 -13.36
N PRO A 452 13.98 21.55 -13.84
CA PRO A 452 15.19 21.90 -13.11
C PRO A 452 14.89 22.35 -11.67
N ILE A 453 15.66 21.83 -10.71
CA ILE A 453 15.56 22.14 -9.29
C ILE A 453 16.89 22.77 -8.84
N SER A 454 16.84 24.01 -8.36
CA SER A 454 18.05 24.75 -7.96
C SER A 454 18.57 24.28 -6.60
N ARG A 455 19.86 24.45 -6.34
CA ARG A 455 20.43 24.17 -5.01
C ARG A 455 19.72 24.98 -3.92
N GLY A 456 19.33 24.31 -2.84
CA GLY A 456 18.65 24.91 -1.69
C GLY A 456 17.13 25.03 -1.85
N GLU A 457 16.58 24.69 -3.02
CA GLU A 457 15.14 24.61 -3.26
C GLU A 457 14.55 23.40 -2.53
N GLU A 458 13.30 23.52 -2.06
CA GLU A 458 12.56 22.40 -1.50
C GLU A 458 12.06 21.48 -2.62
N ILE A 459 12.26 20.18 -2.45
CA ILE A 459 11.69 19.14 -3.31
C ILE A 459 10.26 18.88 -2.83
N THR A 460 9.30 19.14 -3.70
CA THR A 460 7.87 18.97 -3.45
C THR A 460 7.27 18.00 -4.46
N ILE A 461 6.37 17.16 -3.97
CA ILE A 461 5.58 16.21 -4.76
C ILE A 461 4.09 16.58 -4.66
N SER A 462 3.26 16.09 -5.57
CA SER A 462 1.81 16.14 -5.35
C SER A 462 1.38 14.95 -4.51
N TYR A 463 0.42 15.16 -3.62
CA TYR A 463 -0.20 14.10 -2.80
C TYR A 463 -1.54 13.66 -3.39
N ILE A 464 -1.98 14.36 -4.44
CA ILE A 464 -3.32 14.27 -5.01
C ILE A 464 -3.23 14.52 -6.51
N ASP A 465 -4.32 14.31 -7.21
CA ASP A 465 -4.44 14.79 -8.59
C ASP A 465 -4.46 16.33 -8.62
N GLU A 466 -3.45 16.90 -9.26
CA GLU A 466 -3.29 18.33 -9.47
C GLU A 466 -4.30 18.95 -10.45
N ASP A 467 -4.88 18.14 -11.34
CA ASP A 467 -5.82 18.57 -12.37
C ASP A 467 -7.25 18.72 -11.82
N LEU A 468 -7.52 18.22 -10.60
CA LEU A 468 -8.79 18.42 -9.92
C LEU A 468 -9.05 19.90 -9.58
N PRO A 469 -10.32 20.34 -9.51
CA PRO A 469 -10.68 21.69 -9.06
C PRO A 469 -10.11 22.04 -7.69
N PHE A 470 -9.77 23.31 -7.46
CA PHE A 470 -9.12 23.75 -6.22
C PHE A 470 -9.86 23.33 -4.95
N GLU A 471 -11.20 23.45 -4.93
CA GLU A 471 -12.01 23.10 -3.77
C GLU A 471 -11.93 21.59 -3.47
N GLU A 472 -12.00 20.74 -4.49
CA GLU A 472 -11.82 19.30 -4.35
C GLU A 472 -10.41 18.95 -3.86
N ARG A 473 -9.37 19.65 -4.37
CA ARG A 473 -8.00 19.50 -3.87
C ARG A 473 -7.90 19.86 -2.38
N GLN A 474 -8.55 20.92 -1.92
CA GLN A 474 -8.55 21.30 -0.50
C GLN A 474 -9.24 20.25 0.38
N VAL A 475 -10.37 19.70 -0.08
CA VAL A 475 -11.05 18.61 0.63
C VAL A 475 -10.14 17.38 0.73
N LEU A 476 -9.54 16.97 -0.38
CA LEU A 476 -8.64 15.81 -0.42
C LEU A 476 -7.36 16.01 0.41
N LEU A 477 -6.88 17.24 0.55
CA LEU A 477 -5.69 17.57 1.36
C LEU A 477 -6.02 17.73 2.86
N ALA A 478 -7.28 18.01 3.20
CA ALA A 478 -7.74 18.04 4.59
C ALA A 478 -7.55 16.67 5.28
N ASP A 479 -7.63 15.57 4.53
CA ASP A 479 -7.33 14.20 5.01
C ASP A 479 -5.89 14.07 5.54
N TYR A 480 -4.95 14.84 4.99
CA TYR A 480 -3.57 14.90 5.45
C TYR A 480 -3.39 15.84 6.65
N GLY A 481 -4.48 16.48 7.11
CA GLY A 481 -4.50 17.33 8.28
C GLY A 481 -3.93 18.73 8.08
N PHE A 482 -3.87 19.23 6.83
CA PHE A 482 -3.42 20.59 6.53
C PHE A 482 -4.29 21.27 5.46
N ARG A 483 -4.20 22.60 5.40
CA ARG A 483 -4.81 23.42 4.33
C ARG A 483 -3.73 23.88 3.36
N CYS A 484 -3.87 23.54 2.08
CA CYS A 484 -2.87 23.91 1.08
C CYS A 484 -2.91 25.42 0.78
N ARG A 485 -1.72 26.03 0.75
CA ARG A 485 -1.50 27.47 0.53
C ARG A 485 -0.66 27.75 -0.72
N CYS A 486 -0.50 26.77 -1.61
CA CYS A 486 0.31 26.92 -2.82
C CYS A 486 -0.25 28.02 -3.74
N PRO A 487 0.60 28.75 -4.50
CA PRO A 487 0.17 29.86 -5.35
C PRO A 487 -0.79 29.49 -6.49
N ASN A 488 -0.88 28.20 -6.84
CA ASN A 488 -1.67 27.70 -7.97
C ASN A 488 -3.17 27.59 -7.64
N LEU A 489 -3.74 28.69 -7.15
CA LEU A 489 -5.14 28.80 -6.74
C LEU A 489 -6.10 29.03 -7.92
N THR A 490 -5.61 29.39 -9.11
CA THR A 490 -6.46 29.92 -10.20
C THR A 490 -5.87 29.81 -11.64
N ILE A 491 -5.13 28.75 -12.01
CA ILE A 491 -4.79 28.53 -13.43
C ILE A 491 -5.76 27.53 -14.05
N ASN A 492 -6.71 28.07 -14.82
CA ASN A 492 -7.57 27.36 -15.76
C ASN A 492 -6.78 26.25 -16.48
N SER A 493 -7.38 25.06 -16.55
CA SER A 493 -6.94 23.87 -17.29
C SER A 493 -6.51 24.13 -18.74
N ALA A 494 -6.87 25.28 -19.32
CA ALA A 494 -6.60 25.67 -20.70
C ALA A 494 -5.11 25.92 -21.06
N LEU A 495 -4.23 26.27 -20.11
CA LEU A 495 -2.83 26.62 -20.45
C LEU A 495 -1.85 25.46 -20.39
N ARG A 496 -2.16 24.36 -19.66
CA ARG A 496 -1.37 23.12 -19.74
C ARG A 496 -1.65 22.35 -21.02
N SER A 497 -2.86 22.44 -21.57
CA SER A 497 -3.21 21.85 -22.86
C SER A 497 -2.34 22.37 -24.01
N SER A 498 -1.88 23.64 -23.94
CA SER A 498 -1.12 24.25 -25.05
C SER A 498 0.36 23.82 -25.10
N ALA A 499 0.94 23.34 -24.00
CA ALA A 499 2.30 22.79 -23.98
C ALA A 499 2.33 21.30 -24.36
N ILE A 500 1.19 20.60 -24.28
CA ILE A 500 1.02 19.22 -24.75
C ILE A 500 0.69 19.18 -26.26
N ILE A 501 0.17 20.27 -26.84
CA ILE A 501 -0.28 20.33 -28.24
C ILE A 501 0.87 20.50 -29.26
N LEU A 502 2.13 20.72 -28.85
CA LEU A 502 3.26 20.82 -29.79
C LEU A 502 4.04 19.52 -30.04
N SER A 503 3.67 18.38 -29.44
CA SER A 503 4.13 17.05 -29.87
C SER A 503 3.11 16.28 -30.73
N HIS A 504 1.88 16.77 -30.85
CA HIS A 504 0.80 16.11 -31.58
C HIS A 504 0.48 16.80 -32.92
N LYS A 505 1.32 16.60 -33.93
CA LYS A 505 0.89 16.73 -35.35
C LYS A 505 1.41 15.58 -36.20
N HIS A 506 0.48 14.67 -36.51
CA HIS A 506 0.44 13.71 -37.61
C HIS A 506 1.51 12.63 -37.70
N ILE A 507 1.25 11.47 -37.09
CA ILE A 507 1.41 10.15 -37.75
C ILE A 507 0.20 9.30 -37.36
N ALA A 508 -0.54 8.81 -38.34
CA ALA A 508 -1.65 7.88 -38.14
C ALA A 508 -1.08 6.48 -37.85
N GLY A 509 -1.33 5.98 -36.65
CA GLY A 509 -0.89 4.66 -36.18
C GLY A 509 -0.95 4.65 -34.65
N ARG A 510 -1.74 3.73 -34.09
CA ARG A 510 -2.10 3.68 -32.66
C ARG A 510 -0.85 3.74 -31.77
N SER A 511 -0.73 4.80 -30.97
CA SER A 511 0.33 4.94 -29.96
C SER A 511 -0.25 4.70 -28.57
N VAL A 512 0.42 3.84 -27.82
CA VAL A 512 0.13 3.42 -26.44
C VAL A 512 0.26 4.61 -25.49
N GLU A 513 -0.81 4.92 -24.76
CA GLU A 513 -0.83 5.88 -23.66
C GLU A 513 -0.11 5.30 -22.45
N HIS A 514 1.10 5.76 -22.14
CA HIS A 514 1.71 5.50 -20.83
C HIS A 514 1.08 6.47 -19.82
N LYS A 515 0.08 5.99 -19.07
CA LYS A 515 -0.56 6.76 -18.00
C LYS A 515 0.46 7.04 -16.88
N ALA A 516 0.69 8.32 -16.60
CA ALA A 516 1.31 8.74 -15.35
C ALA A 516 0.43 8.27 -14.18
N MET A 517 0.99 7.45 -13.27
CA MET A 517 0.36 7.12 -12.01
C MET A 517 0.31 8.37 -11.12
N ILE A 518 -0.87 8.97 -11.04
CA ILE A 518 -1.17 9.99 -10.03
C ILE A 518 -1.35 9.28 -8.69
N LEU A 519 -0.54 9.69 -7.72
CA LEU A 519 -0.49 9.13 -6.37
C LEU A 519 -1.60 9.75 -5.52
N LYS A 520 -2.77 9.10 -5.48
CA LYS A 520 -3.65 9.14 -4.31
C LYS A 520 -4.49 7.86 -4.24
N VAL A 521 -4.54 7.28 -3.04
CA VAL A 521 -5.75 6.61 -2.54
C VAL A 521 -6.77 7.72 -2.19
N PRO A 522 -7.89 7.90 -2.91
CA PRO A 522 -9.01 8.66 -2.35
C PRO A 522 -9.35 8.06 -0.98
N PRO A 523 -9.70 8.86 0.04
CA PRO A 523 -9.83 8.40 1.45
C PRO A 523 -10.59 7.09 1.50
N LEU A 524 -9.87 5.96 1.60
CA LEU A 524 -10.36 4.59 1.44
C LEU A 524 -11.73 4.48 0.74
N LYS A 525 -11.85 5.00 -0.49
CA LYS A 525 -12.96 4.62 -1.36
C LYS A 525 -12.61 3.24 -1.90
N PHE A 526 -13.15 2.23 -1.20
CA PHE A 526 -13.21 0.83 -1.59
C PHE A 526 -11.89 0.05 -1.53
N CYS A 527 -11.35 -0.13 -0.31
CA CYS A 527 -10.64 -1.38 -0.03
C CYS A 527 -11.63 -2.56 -0.20
N CYS A 528 -11.18 -3.56 -0.95
CA CYS A 528 -11.77 -4.85 -1.34
C CYS A 528 -12.37 -5.72 -0.18
N GLY A 529 -12.50 -5.18 1.03
CA GLY A 529 -13.07 -5.84 2.22
C GLY A 529 -14.47 -5.38 2.63
N ARG A 530 -15.02 -4.27 2.10
CA ARG A 530 -16.26 -3.67 2.65
C ARG A 530 -17.56 -4.45 2.39
N ARG A 531 -17.63 -5.42 1.46
CA ARG A 531 -18.84 -6.26 1.34
C ARG A 531 -19.04 -7.26 2.48
N LYS A 532 -17.98 -7.64 3.23
CA LYS A 532 -18.10 -8.62 4.32
C LYS A 532 -18.54 -8.00 5.64
N ILE A 533 -18.02 -6.81 5.98
CA ILE A 533 -18.31 -6.16 7.28
C ILE A 533 -19.80 -5.82 7.43
N TYR A 534 -20.47 -5.40 6.35
CA TYR A 534 -21.90 -5.05 6.40
C TYR A 534 -22.86 -6.24 6.23
N LYS A 535 -22.44 -7.36 5.62
CA LYS A 535 -23.29 -8.55 5.47
C LYS A 535 -23.32 -9.46 6.69
N LEU A 536 -22.27 -9.46 7.51
CA LEU A 536 -22.19 -10.33 8.70
C LEU A 536 -23.00 -9.82 9.91
N PHE A 537 -23.41 -8.55 9.93
CA PHE A 537 -24.12 -7.96 11.08
C PHE A 537 -25.62 -7.71 10.88
N ILE A 538 -26.16 -7.90 9.66
CA ILE A 538 -27.61 -7.77 9.40
C ILE A 538 -28.38 -9.09 9.65
N SER A 539 -27.71 -10.21 9.98
CA SER A 539 -28.39 -11.49 10.23
C SER A 539 -28.77 -11.78 11.69
N HIS A 540 -28.53 -10.90 12.66
CA HIS A 540 -28.82 -11.15 14.09
C HIS A 540 -29.61 -10.04 14.82
N LEU A 541 -30.53 -9.37 14.11
CA LEU A 541 -31.68 -8.72 14.73
C LEU A 541 -32.95 -9.51 14.37
N GLN A 542 -33.12 -10.66 15.02
CA GLN A 542 -34.43 -11.28 15.11
C GLN A 542 -35.34 -10.35 15.91
N LEU A 543 -36.31 -9.78 15.19
CA LEU A 543 -37.49 -9.14 15.70
C LEU A 543 -38.15 -10.03 16.77
N VAL A 544 -38.11 -9.61 18.03
CA VAL A 544 -39.07 -10.06 19.04
C VAL A 544 -40.13 -8.96 19.14
N PRO A 545 -41.39 -9.22 18.79
CA PRO A 545 -42.45 -8.22 18.86
C PRO A 545 -42.92 -8.12 20.32
N ASN A 546 -42.65 -6.99 20.98
CA ASN A 546 -43.30 -6.71 22.26
C ASN A 546 -44.50 -5.78 22.08
N GLN A 547 -45.63 -6.34 22.48
CA GLN A 547 -46.98 -5.84 22.39
C GLN A 547 -47.15 -4.53 23.16
N ARG A 548 -47.95 -3.63 22.59
CA ARG A 548 -48.62 -2.56 23.32
C ARG A 548 -49.50 -3.17 24.41
N MET A 549 -49.37 -2.69 25.64
CA MET A 549 -50.49 -2.69 26.58
C MET A 549 -50.58 -1.31 27.25
N SER A 550 -51.61 -0.56 26.87
CA SER A 550 -52.20 0.46 27.71
C SER A 550 -53.14 -0.22 28.71
N LYS A 551 -53.04 0.21 29.99
CA LYS A 551 -54.08 0.28 31.03
C LYS A 551 -55.29 -0.65 30.90
N TYR A 552 -55.56 -1.46 31.92
CA TYR A 552 -56.63 -1.24 32.91
C TYR A 552 -56.66 -2.43 33.90
N GLU A 553 -56.82 -2.07 35.18
CA GLU A 553 -57.13 -2.89 36.38
C GLU A 553 -56.01 -3.74 37.02
#